data_AF-A0A6J6ZN51-F1
#
_entry.id   AF-A0A6J6ZN51-F1
#
_cell.length_a   1.000
_cell.length_b   1.000
_cell.length_c   1.000
_cell.angle_alpha   90.00
_cell.angle_beta   90.00
_cell.angle_gamma   90.00
#
_symmetry.space_group_name_H-M   'P 1'
#
loop_
_entity.id
_entity.type
_entity.pdbx_description
1 polymer ?
#
loop_
_entity_poly.entity_id
_entity_poly.type
_entity_poly.pdbx_seq_one_letter_code
_entity_poly.pdbx_strand_id
1 'polypeptide(L)'
;MLALQAILERRATPAMLLLLATQVIDGIDGPMARAANVKERVPLIDGYVLDLVIDFVTCVVVPIAFIYQFHLLPSAFSLALLGLAVFSAAIWFSRTDMMTEDHWFRGFPATWNLVAPTLYLLHANRVVAAVVVIVLSLASLTDIPVPHPIRVVWMRGFTLPCTVLWLTALVVEVIAKSHSPQVLRGFLLLGPLCFVGLSAARMLGWDRDTAVNISNQ
;
A
#
# COMPACT_ATOMS: atom_id res chain seq x y z
N MET A 1 -11.63 3.50 -11.66
CA MET A 1 -13.07 3.80 -11.85
C MET A 1 -13.99 2.60 -11.65
N LEU A 2 -13.73 1.43 -12.26
CA LEU A 2 -14.55 0.23 -12.02
C LEU A 2 -14.66 -0.16 -10.52
N ALA A 3 -13.55 -0.03 -9.78
CA ALA A 3 -13.56 -0.25 -8.32
C ALA A 3 -14.50 0.71 -7.59
N LEU A 4 -14.47 2.01 -7.94
CA LEU A 4 -15.34 3.02 -7.36
C LEU A 4 -16.81 2.75 -7.68
N GLN A 5 -17.13 2.36 -8.91
CA GLN A 5 -18.49 1.93 -9.28
C GLN A 5 -18.94 0.76 -8.40
N ALA A 6 -18.12 -0.28 -8.26
CA ALA A 6 -18.44 -1.43 -7.41
C ALA A 6 -18.64 -1.03 -5.94
N ILE A 7 -17.88 -0.07 -5.43
CA ILE A 7 -18.05 0.51 -4.09
C ILE A 7 -19.42 1.18 -3.99
N LEU A 8 -19.76 2.10 -4.90
CA LEU A 8 -21.03 2.83 -4.88
C LEU A 8 -22.24 1.88 -4.97
N GLU A 9 -22.12 0.79 -5.73
CA GLU A 9 -23.11 -0.29 -5.82
C GLU A 9 -23.09 -1.26 -4.62
N ARG A 10 -22.28 -0.99 -3.59
CA ARG A 10 -22.10 -1.80 -2.36
C ARG A 10 -21.63 -3.24 -2.63
N ARG A 11 -20.93 -3.48 -3.74
CA ARG A 11 -20.39 -4.80 -4.10
C ARG A 11 -18.94 -4.94 -3.59
N ALA A 12 -18.79 -5.42 -2.36
CA ALA A 12 -17.48 -5.52 -1.69
C ALA A 12 -16.47 -6.40 -2.43
N THR A 13 -16.88 -7.59 -2.86
CA THR A 13 -15.99 -8.55 -3.55
C THR A 13 -15.35 -7.96 -4.83
N PRO A 14 -16.11 -7.48 -5.83
CA PRO A 14 -15.49 -6.91 -7.03
C PRO A 14 -14.72 -5.63 -6.72
N ALA A 15 -15.15 -4.82 -5.76
CA ALA A 15 -14.39 -3.64 -5.33
C ALA A 15 -13.00 -4.03 -4.80
N MET A 16 -12.91 -5.00 -3.89
CA MET A 16 -11.63 -5.47 -3.35
C MET A 16 -10.75 -6.12 -4.42
N LEU A 17 -11.32 -6.98 -5.28
CA LEU A 17 -10.54 -7.59 -6.37
C LEU A 17 -9.96 -6.53 -7.31
N LEU A 18 -10.70 -5.47 -7.61
CA LEU A 18 -10.22 -4.39 -8.45
C LEU A 18 -9.16 -3.51 -7.75
N LEU A 19 -9.29 -3.27 -6.43
CA LEU A 19 -8.25 -2.60 -5.63
C LEU A 19 -6.93 -3.40 -5.61
N LEU A 20 -7.02 -4.72 -5.47
CA LEU A 20 -5.86 -5.61 -5.51
C LEU A 20 -5.28 -5.68 -6.93
N ALA A 21 -6.12 -5.73 -7.95
CA ALA A 21 -5.67 -5.70 -9.35
C ALA A 21 -4.92 -4.41 -9.68
N THR A 22 -5.38 -3.24 -9.18
CA THR A 22 -4.64 -1.99 -9.38
C THR A 22 -3.26 -2.01 -8.74
N GLN A 23 -3.09 -2.66 -7.58
CA GLN A 23 -1.76 -2.83 -6.97
C GLN A 23 -0.81 -3.67 -7.83
N VAL A 24 -1.34 -4.70 -8.49
CA VAL A 24 -0.54 -5.55 -9.38
C VAL A 24 -0.15 -4.78 -10.65
N ILE A 25 -1.07 -3.98 -11.19
CA ILE A 25 -0.80 -3.15 -12.38
C ILE A 25 0.28 -2.10 -12.08
N ASP A 26 0.19 -1.42 -10.94
CA ASP A 26 1.19 -0.47 -10.42
C ASP A 26 2.59 -1.12 -10.27
N GLY A 27 2.65 -2.38 -9.83
CA GLY A 27 3.92 -3.11 -9.79
C GLY A 27 4.56 -3.36 -11.18
N ILE A 28 3.80 -3.28 -12.27
CA ILE A 28 4.20 -3.68 -13.63
C ILE A 28 4.36 -2.47 -14.57
N ASP A 29 3.70 -1.35 -14.32
CA ASP A 29 3.69 -0.20 -15.22
C ASP A 29 5.06 0.47 -15.40
N GLY A 30 5.88 0.58 -14.36
CA GLY A 30 7.22 1.15 -14.43
C GLY A 30 8.14 0.39 -15.39
N PRO A 31 8.27 -0.96 -15.27
CA PRO A 31 8.93 -1.79 -16.27
C PRO A 31 8.39 -1.59 -17.70
N MET A 32 7.06 -1.56 -17.88
CA MET A 32 6.46 -1.40 -19.20
C MET A 32 6.73 -0.01 -19.80
N ALA A 33 6.65 1.05 -19.01
CA ALA A 33 6.93 2.42 -19.43
C ALA A 33 8.39 2.60 -19.86
N ARG A 34 9.32 1.94 -19.16
CA ARG A 34 10.74 1.88 -19.55
C ARG A 34 10.95 1.11 -20.85
N ALA A 35 10.31 -0.04 -21.00
CA ALA A 35 10.42 -0.85 -22.22
C ALA A 35 9.87 -0.14 -23.47
N ALA A 36 8.87 0.73 -23.29
CA ALA A 36 8.25 1.48 -24.37
C ALA A 36 8.93 2.84 -24.68
N ASN A 37 10.02 3.20 -23.99
CA ASN A 37 10.69 4.51 -24.10
C ASN A 37 9.70 5.70 -24.05
N VAL A 38 8.71 5.65 -23.14
CA VAL A 38 7.63 6.65 -23.10
C VAL A 38 8.17 8.08 -22.96
N LYS A 39 9.25 8.25 -22.18
CA LYS A 39 9.92 9.55 -21.99
C LYS A 39 10.41 10.16 -23.32
N GLU A 40 10.87 9.35 -24.26
CA GLU A 40 11.34 9.81 -25.57
C GLU A 40 10.17 10.07 -26.53
N ARG A 41 9.10 9.28 -26.40
CA ARG A 41 7.96 9.30 -27.32
C ARG A 41 6.92 10.36 -26.99
N VAL A 42 6.81 10.79 -25.73
CA VAL A 42 5.81 11.76 -25.27
C VAL A 42 6.46 12.82 -24.37
N PRO A 43 7.33 13.69 -24.93
CA PRO A 43 8.14 14.62 -24.12
C PRO A 43 7.33 15.75 -23.44
N LEU A 44 6.08 15.96 -23.85
CA LEU A 44 5.19 16.98 -23.28
C LEU A 44 4.52 16.54 -21.97
N ILE A 45 4.55 15.25 -21.64
CA ILE A 45 3.89 14.70 -20.44
C ILE A 45 4.95 14.25 -19.46
N ASP A 46 4.93 14.82 -18.25
CA ASP A 46 5.72 14.32 -17.14
C ASP A 46 5.10 13.01 -16.63
N GLY A 47 5.71 11.89 -17.01
CA GLY A 47 5.27 10.57 -16.61
C GLY A 47 5.29 10.36 -15.09
N TYR A 48 6.18 11.01 -14.35
CA TYR A 48 6.24 10.90 -12.89
C TYR A 48 5.06 11.63 -12.24
N VAL A 49 4.77 12.86 -12.68
CA VAL A 49 3.60 13.59 -12.17
C VAL A 49 2.30 12.87 -12.50
N LEU A 50 2.18 12.31 -13.71
CA LEU A 50 1.02 11.53 -14.11
C LEU A 50 0.84 10.28 -13.22
N ASP A 51 1.93 9.56 -12.93
CA ASP A 51 1.97 8.41 -12.04
C ASP A 51 1.44 8.77 -10.65
N LEU A 52 1.99 9.82 -10.04
CA LEU A 52 1.54 10.32 -8.73
C LEU A 52 0.04 10.66 -8.69
N VAL A 53 -0.49 11.26 -9.76
CA VAL A 53 -1.93 11.60 -9.85
C VAL A 53 -2.78 10.33 -9.90
N ILE A 54 -2.38 9.35 -10.73
CA ILE A 54 -3.11 8.08 -10.86
C ILE A 54 -3.03 7.29 -9.55
N ASP A 55 -1.86 7.17 -8.95
CA ASP A 55 -1.62 6.49 -7.68
C ASP A 55 -2.40 7.10 -6.54
N PHE A 56 -2.44 8.43 -6.46
CA PHE A 56 -3.23 9.09 -5.43
C PHE A 56 -4.72 8.71 -5.56
N VAL A 57 -5.25 8.64 -6.79
CA VAL A 57 -6.64 8.22 -7.01
C VAL A 57 -6.84 6.74 -6.67
N THR A 58 -5.98 5.84 -7.16
CA THR A 58 -6.14 4.39 -7.06
C THR A 58 -5.79 3.84 -5.68
N CYS A 59 -4.72 4.34 -5.07
CA CYS A 59 -4.17 3.87 -3.80
C CYS A 59 -4.70 4.63 -2.59
N VAL A 60 -5.28 5.82 -2.76
CA VAL A 60 -5.83 6.63 -1.65
C VAL A 60 -7.33 6.87 -1.81
N VAL A 61 -7.77 7.59 -2.84
CA VAL A 61 -9.16 8.07 -2.91
C VAL A 61 -10.17 6.92 -2.99
N VAL A 62 -9.96 5.97 -3.90
CA VAL A 62 -10.87 4.82 -4.07
C VAL A 62 -10.95 3.93 -2.82
N PRO A 63 -9.84 3.51 -2.18
CA PRO A 63 -9.93 2.73 -0.95
C PRO A 63 -10.48 3.51 0.25
N ILE A 64 -10.27 4.82 0.34
CA ILE A 64 -10.93 5.65 1.38
C ILE A 64 -12.46 5.66 1.16
N ALA A 65 -12.92 5.76 -0.09
CA ALA A 65 -14.34 5.60 -0.41
C ALA A 65 -14.87 4.21 -0.02
N PHE A 66 -14.06 3.15 -0.17
CA PHE A 66 -14.39 1.82 0.32
C PHE A 66 -14.58 1.80 1.84
N ILE A 67 -13.63 2.34 2.62
CA ILE A 67 -13.71 2.41 4.08
C ILE A 67 -14.98 3.14 4.53
N TYR A 68 -15.32 4.26 3.86
CA TYR A 68 -16.55 5.02 4.13
C TYR A 68 -17.81 4.19 3.85
N GLN A 69 -17.92 3.64 2.63
CA GLN A 69 -19.12 2.99 2.14
C GLN A 69 -19.48 1.73 2.91
N PHE A 70 -18.48 1.00 3.38
CA PHE A 70 -18.66 -0.24 4.16
C PHE A 70 -18.65 0.00 5.69
N HIS A 71 -18.63 1.26 6.14
CA HIS A 71 -18.76 1.63 7.56
C HIS A 71 -17.72 0.99 8.48
N LEU A 72 -16.45 0.95 8.03
CA LEU A 72 -15.33 0.36 8.77
C LEU A 72 -14.92 1.20 9.99
N LEU A 73 -15.30 2.48 10.05
CA LEU A 73 -14.92 3.41 11.11
C LEU A 73 -16.10 3.79 12.04
N PRO A 74 -15.84 4.29 13.26
CA PRO A 74 -16.88 4.81 14.15
C PRO A 74 -17.61 5.99 13.50
N SER A 75 -18.94 5.97 13.52
CA SER A 75 -19.77 6.96 12.80
C SER A 75 -19.48 8.40 13.20
N ALA A 76 -19.22 8.66 14.49
CA ALA A 76 -18.98 10.00 15.02
C ALA A 76 -17.70 10.66 14.45
N PHE A 77 -16.67 9.89 14.14
CA PHE A 77 -15.35 10.41 13.72
C PHE A 77 -14.95 9.98 12.30
N SER A 78 -15.82 9.24 11.60
CA SER A 78 -15.49 8.64 10.30
C SER A 78 -14.92 9.66 9.30
N LEU A 79 -15.63 10.76 9.05
CA LEU A 79 -15.17 11.77 8.08
C LEU A 79 -13.86 12.45 8.49
N ALA A 80 -13.65 12.72 9.78
CA ALA A 80 -12.41 13.31 10.27
C ALA A 80 -11.21 12.35 10.07
N LEU A 81 -11.39 11.07 10.35
CA LEU A 81 -10.36 10.05 10.15
C LEU A 81 -10.06 9.79 8.67
N LEU A 82 -11.07 9.79 7.82
CA LEU A 82 -10.87 9.67 6.37
C LEU A 82 -10.19 10.92 5.80
N GLY A 83 -10.56 12.12 6.28
CA GLY A 83 -9.89 13.36 5.95
C GLY A 83 -8.42 13.37 6.36
N LEU A 84 -8.12 12.88 7.56
CA LEU A 84 -6.74 12.68 8.04
C LEU A 84 -5.94 11.77 7.10
N ALA A 85 -6.52 10.64 6.69
CA ALA A 85 -5.86 9.68 5.78
C ALA A 85 -5.58 10.26 4.39
N VAL A 86 -6.56 10.96 3.81
CA VAL A 86 -6.39 11.61 2.50
C VAL A 86 -5.38 12.75 2.59
N PHE A 87 -5.44 13.56 3.65
CA PHE A 87 -4.54 14.69 3.85
C PHE A 87 -3.09 14.24 4.09
N SER A 88 -2.87 13.25 4.96
CA SER A 88 -1.54 12.74 5.25
C SER A 88 -0.91 12.05 4.04
N ALA A 89 -1.72 11.37 3.23
CA ALA A 89 -1.28 10.80 1.96
C ALA A 89 -0.93 11.89 0.94
N ALA A 90 -1.72 12.95 0.82
CA ALA A 90 -1.44 14.06 -0.09
C ALA A 90 -0.10 14.73 0.24
N ILE A 91 0.18 14.95 1.54
CA ILE A 91 1.49 15.44 1.98
C ILE A 91 2.59 14.45 1.57
N TRP A 92 2.42 13.15 1.85
CA TRP A 92 3.42 12.14 1.53
C TRP A 92 3.72 12.07 0.02
N PHE A 93 2.71 12.05 -0.84
CA PHE A 93 2.86 12.07 -2.30
C PHE A 93 3.51 13.35 -2.82
N SER A 94 3.40 14.46 -2.09
CA SER A 94 4.05 15.73 -2.45
C SER A 94 5.51 15.85 -2.02
N ARG A 95 6.02 14.89 -1.22
CA ARG A 95 7.40 14.90 -0.74
C ARG A 95 8.38 14.64 -1.89
N THR A 96 9.30 15.57 -2.11
CA THR A 96 10.42 15.39 -3.05
C THR A 96 11.44 14.36 -2.56
N ASP A 97 11.41 14.02 -1.28
CA ASP A 97 12.29 13.07 -0.61
C ASP A 97 11.57 11.78 -0.19
N MET A 98 10.39 11.47 -0.75
CA MET A 98 9.53 10.35 -0.33
C MET A 98 10.23 8.99 -0.33
N MET A 99 11.31 8.85 -1.11
CA MET A 99 12.09 7.63 -1.28
C MET A 99 13.58 7.95 -1.13
N THR A 100 14.30 7.09 -0.40
CA THR A 100 15.75 7.15 -0.27
C THR A 100 16.44 6.60 -1.52
N GLU A 101 17.75 6.86 -1.65
CA GLU A 101 18.57 6.38 -2.78
C GLU A 101 18.60 4.85 -2.87
N ASP A 102 18.61 4.16 -1.73
CA ASP A 102 18.52 2.71 -1.58
C ASP A 102 17.08 2.18 -1.63
N HIS A 103 16.14 2.98 -2.13
CA HIS A 103 14.77 2.60 -2.45
C HIS A 103 13.85 2.29 -1.26
N TRP A 104 14.11 2.86 -0.08
CA TRP A 104 13.18 2.82 1.04
C TRP A 104 12.25 4.02 1.01
N PHE A 105 10.97 3.80 1.30
CA PHE A 105 10.03 4.89 1.52
C PHE A 105 10.28 5.54 2.88
N ARG A 106 10.08 6.86 2.95
CA ARG A 106 10.07 7.63 4.20
C ARG A 106 8.64 7.72 4.72
N GLY A 107 8.34 6.94 5.75
CA GLY A 107 7.00 6.81 6.31
C GLY A 107 6.13 5.80 5.55
N PHE A 108 4.87 5.68 5.99
CA PHE A 108 3.90 4.80 5.36
C PHE A 108 3.57 5.26 3.92
N PRO A 109 3.78 4.42 2.88
CA PRO A 109 3.64 4.80 1.47
C PRO A 109 2.19 4.84 0.97
N ALA A 110 1.24 5.17 1.85
CA ALA A 110 -0.17 5.38 1.51
C ALA A 110 -0.84 4.25 0.70
N THR A 111 -0.44 2.99 0.92
CA THR A 111 -1.02 1.79 0.28
C THR A 111 -2.39 1.41 0.84
N TRP A 112 -3.34 2.35 0.86
CA TRP A 112 -4.68 2.13 1.43
C TRP A 112 -5.50 1.11 0.64
N ASN A 113 -5.16 0.89 -0.63
CA ASN A 113 -5.69 -0.19 -1.48
C ASN A 113 -5.40 -1.60 -0.95
N LEU A 114 -4.39 -1.77 -0.07
CA LEU A 114 -4.14 -3.01 0.67
C LEU A 114 -4.72 -2.97 2.08
N VAL A 115 -4.66 -1.82 2.74
CA VAL A 115 -5.19 -1.65 4.11
C VAL A 115 -6.70 -1.83 4.16
N ALA A 116 -7.45 -1.20 3.26
CA ALA A 116 -8.91 -1.22 3.30
C ALA A 116 -9.50 -2.64 3.12
N PRO A 117 -9.07 -3.44 2.12
CA PRO A 117 -9.47 -4.85 2.04
C PRO A 117 -9.03 -5.67 3.25
N THR A 118 -7.82 -5.43 3.78
CA THR A 118 -7.32 -6.15 4.97
C THR A 118 -8.20 -5.93 6.18
N LEU A 119 -8.56 -4.67 6.49
CA LEU A 119 -9.46 -4.33 7.59
C LEU A 119 -10.85 -4.97 7.42
N TYR A 120 -11.36 -4.97 6.20
CA TYR A 120 -12.65 -5.57 5.88
C TYR A 120 -12.66 -7.09 6.06
N LEU A 121 -11.68 -7.80 5.50
CA LEU A 121 -11.59 -9.27 5.57
C LEU A 121 -11.32 -9.77 6.99
N LEU A 122 -10.53 -9.03 7.77
CA LEU A 122 -10.29 -9.34 9.18
C LEU A 122 -11.51 -9.07 10.07
N HIS A 123 -12.59 -8.50 9.53
CA HIS A 123 -13.74 -8.05 10.31
C HIS A 123 -13.30 -7.16 11.48
N ALA A 124 -12.32 -6.28 11.20
CA ALA A 124 -11.75 -5.42 12.22
C ALA A 124 -12.87 -4.61 12.89
N ASN A 125 -12.90 -4.62 14.22
CA ASN A 125 -13.85 -3.76 14.91
C ASN A 125 -13.54 -2.29 14.59
N ARG A 126 -14.55 -1.42 14.69
CA ARG A 126 -14.44 -0.02 14.26
C ARG A 126 -13.36 0.76 15.01
N VAL A 127 -13.11 0.42 16.27
CA VAL A 127 -12.07 1.08 17.08
C VAL A 127 -10.68 0.70 16.60
N VAL A 128 -10.43 -0.59 16.34
CA VAL A 128 -9.18 -1.10 15.79
C VAL A 128 -8.92 -0.49 14.41
N ALA A 129 -9.94 -0.45 13.54
CA ALA A 129 -9.82 0.19 12.23
C ALA A 129 -9.46 1.69 12.37
N ALA A 130 -10.08 2.41 13.30
CA ALA A 130 -9.75 3.82 13.56
C ALA A 130 -8.31 4.00 14.06
N VAL A 131 -7.85 3.16 15.00
CA VAL A 131 -6.46 3.19 15.48
C VAL A 131 -5.49 2.92 14.34
N VAL A 132 -5.75 1.91 13.50
CA VAL A 132 -4.93 1.62 12.32
C VAL A 132 -4.87 2.82 11.38
N VAL A 133 -6.02 3.44 11.08
CA VAL A 133 -6.06 4.65 10.23
C VAL A 133 -5.21 5.76 10.82
N ILE A 134 -5.38 6.09 12.11
CA ILE A 134 -4.60 7.13 12.78
C ILE A 134 -3.10 6.82 12.73
N VAL A 135 -2.70 5.60 13.11
CA VAL A 135 -1.29 5.20 13.17
C VAL A 135 -0.66 5.28 11.79
N LEU A 136 -1.30 4.74 10.75
CA LEU A 136 -0.75 4.76 9.38
C LEU A 136 -0.73 6.18 8.80
N SER A 137 -1.74 7.01 9.09
CA SER A 137 -1.75 8.41 8.69
C SER A 137 -0.64 9.22 9.34
N LEU A 138 -0.38 9.02 10.63
CA LEU A 138 0.74 9.69 11.30
C LEU A 138 2.07 9.15 10.81
N ALA A 139 2.18 7.82 10.58
CA ALA A 139 3.38 7.20 10.05
C ALA A 139 3.74 7.73 8.64
N SER A 140 2.78 8.12 7.81
CA SER A 140 3.06 8.74 6.49
C SER A 140 3.71 10.13 6.62
N LEU A 141 3.69 10.74 7.80
CA LEU A 141 4.33 12.03 8.07
C LEU A 141 5.69 11.88 8.79
N THR A 142 6.21 10.66 8.89
CA THR A 142 7.49 10.36 9.54
C THR A 142 8.58 9.99 8.54
N ASP A 143 9.80 9.78 9.04
CA ASP A 143 10.93 9.22 8.30
C ASP A 143 11.19 7.74 8.63
N ILE A 144 10.20 7.02 9.15
CA ILE A 144 10.32 5.58 9.41
C ILE A 144 10.60 4.88 8.06
N PRO A 145 11.71 4.16 7.91
CA PRO A 145 12.05 3.54 6.63
C PRO A 145 11.13 2.35 6.37
N VAL A 146 10.38 2.37 5.27
CA VAL A 146 9.50 1.26 4.84
C VAL A 146 10.05 0.68 3.53
N PRO A 147 10.28 -0.64 3.42
CA PRO A 147 10.96 -1.18 2.25
C PRO A 147 10.05 -1.13 1.02
N HIS A 148 10.58 -0.69 -0.13
CA HIS A 148 9.90 -0.92 -1.40
C HIS A 148 9.94 -2.43 -1.74
N PRO A 149 8.79 -3.08 -2.05
CA PRO A 149 8.70 -4.54 -2.15
C PRO A 149 9.67 -5.20 -3.15
N ILE A 150 9.91 -4.51 -4.27
CA ILE A 150 10.71 -5.03 -5.41
C ILE A 150 12.11 -4.39 -5.48
N ARG A 151 12.23 -3.09 -5.19
CA ARG A 151 13.43 -2.29 -5.49
C ARG A 151 14.51 -2.32 -4.40
N VAL A 152 14.13 -2.54 -3.13
CA VAL A 152 15.12 -2.72 -2.06
C VAL A 152 15.85 -4.04 -2.29
N VAL A 153 17.18 -4.00 -2.39
CA VAL A 153 18.03 -5.17 -2.64
C VAL A 153 18.20 -6.00 -1.37
N TRP A 154 18.38 -5.33 -0.22
CA TRP A 154 18.51 -5.98 1.07
C TRP A 154 17.25 -6.79 1.42
N MET A 155 17.45 -8.05 1.79
CA MET A 155 16.37 -9.01 2.10
C MET A 155 15.31 -9.16 0.99
N ARG A 156 15.56 -8.75 -0.25
CA ARG A 156 14.59 -8.83 -1.36
C ARG A 156 14.01 -10.24 -1.54
N GLY A 157 14.86 -11.26 -1.40
CA GLY A 157 14.46 -12.66 -1.50
C GLY A 157 13.49 -13.12 -0.40
N PHE A 158 13.34 -12.35 0.67
CA PHE A 158 12.35 -12.55 1.73
C PHE A 158 11.16 -11.60 1.57
N THR A 159 11.41 -10.31 1.36
CA THR A 159 10.37 -9.27 1.22
C THR A 159 9.42 -9.55 0.07
N LEU A 160 9.94 -9.99 -1.08
CA LEU A 160 9.13 -10.23 -2.27
C LEU A 160 8.18 -11.42 -2.09
N PRO A 161 8.64 -12.62 -1.64
CA PRO A 161 7.72 -13.71 -1.30
C PRO A 161 6.68 -13.34 -0.25
N CYS A 162 7.06 -12.62 0.81
CA CYS A 162 6.09 -12.16 1.82
C CYS A 162 5.01 -11.25 1.22
N THR A 163 5.39 -10.36 0.31
CA THR A 163 4.45 -9.48 -0.40
C THR A 163 3.52 -10.27 -1.33
N VAL A 164 4.07 -11.22 -2.11
CA VAL A 164 3.29 -12.07 -3.00
C VAL A 164 2.33 -12.96 -2.21
N LEU A 165 2.79 -13.55 -1.10
CA LEU A 165 1.95 -14.37 -0.22
C LEU A 165 0.83 -13.54 0.40
N TRP A 166 1.10 -12.31 0.81
CA TRP A 166 0.08 -11.41 1.35
C TRP A 166 -0.97 -11.03 0.31
N LEU A 167 -0.56 -10.62 -0.89
CA LEU A 167 -1.47 -10.32 -2.01
C LEU A 167 -2.31 -11.55 -2.39
N THR A 168 -1.68 -12.72 -2.45
CA THR A 168 -2.37 -13.98 -2.75
C THR A 168 -3.38 -14.31 -1.65
N ALA A 169 -3.01 -14.17 -0.37
CA ALA A 169 -3.93 -14.39 0.75
C ALA A 169 -5.14 -13.44 0.68
N LEU A 170 -4.92 -12.16 0.35
CA LEU A 170 -6.00 -11.19 0.13
C LEU A 170 -6.95 -11.66 -0.98
N VAL A 171 -6.42 -12.04 -2.15
CA VAL A 171 -7.25 -12.50 -3.28
C VAL A 171 -8.03 -13.78 -2.91
N VAL A 172 -7.36 -14.76 -2.30
CA VAL A 172 -8.00 -16.03 -1.92
C VAL A 172 -9.09 -15.80 -0.88
N GLU A 173 -8.86 -14.97 0.14
CA GLU A 173 -9.88 -14.64 1.15
C GLU A 173 -11.10 -13.93 0.53
N VAL A 174 -10.87 -12.99 -0.40
CA VAL A 174 -11.96 -12.30 -1.11
C VAL A 174 -12.83 -13.27 -1.91
N ILE A 175 -12.24 -14.32 -2.51
CA ILE A 175 -12.94 -15.33 -3.31
C ILE A 175 -13.60 -16.40 -2.41
N ALA A 176 -12.87 -16.92 -1.42
CA ALA A 176 -13.31 -18.00 -0.54
C ALA A 176 -14.40 -17.58 0.46
N LYS A 177 -14.46 -16.28 0.81
CA LYS A 177 -15.45 -15.70 1.72
C LYS A 177 -15.55 -16.49 3.04
N SER A 178 -16.75 -16.91 3.43
CA SER A 178 -17.04 -17.60 4.70
C SER A 178 -16.48 -19.02 4.81
N HIS A 179 -15.96 -19.60 3.73
CA HIS A 179 -15.38 -20.95 3.74
C HIS A 179 -13.87 -20.96 4.01
N SER A 180 -13.26 -19.79 4.24
CA SER A 180 -11.83 -19.73 4.46
C SER A 180 -11.43 -20.26 5.85
N PRO A 181 -10.44 -21.18 5.94
CA PRO A 181 -9.91 -21.62 7.22
C PRO A 181 -9.28 -20.46 7.98
N GLN A 182 -9.45 -20.41 9.31
CA GLN A 182 -8.94 -19.31 10.15
C GLN A 182 -7.43 -19.07 10.00
N VAL A 183 -6.69 -20.12 9.66
CA VAL A 183 -5.24 -20.06 9.36
C VAL A 183 -4.96 -19.10 8.20
N LEU A 184 -5.82 -19.06 7.17
CA LEU A 184 -5.64 -18.19 6.01
C LEU A 184 -5.77 -16.70 6.36
N ARG A 185 -6.63 -16.37 7.34
CA ARG A 185 -6.74 -15.00 7.89
C ARG A 185 -5.47 -14.56 8.60
N GLY A 186 -4.71 -15.48 9.20
CA GLY A 186 -3.41 -15.18 9.78
C GLY A 186 -2.40 -14.65 8.74
N PHE A 187 -2.46 -15.17 7.52
CA PHE A 187 -1.58 -14.71 6.43
C PHE A 187 -1.92 -13.29 5.94
N LEU A 188 -3.10 -12.75 6.24
CA LEU A 188 -3.44 -11.34 5.96
C LEU A 188 -2.56 -10.37 6.77
N LEU A 189 -1.98 -10.82 7.88
CA LEU A 189 -1.06 -10.04 8.69
C LEU A 189 0.41 -10.28 8.32
N LEU A 190 0.72 -11.28 7.49
CA LEU A 190 2.10 -11.61 7.11
C LEU A 190 2.79 -10.40 6.48
N GLY A 191 2.17 -9.79 5.46
CA GLY A 191 2.73 -8.60 4.80
C GLY A 191 2.97 -7.45 5.77
N PRO A 192 1.95 -6.93 6.47
CA PRO A 192 2.12 -5.84 7.42
C PRO A 192 3.20 -6.10 8.47
N LEU A 193 3.24 -7.32 9.04
CA LEU A 193 4.23 -7.70 10.04
C LEU A 193 5.64 -7.79 9.46
N CYS A 194 5.80 -8.32 8.24
CA CYS A 194 7.08 -8.36 7.54
C CYS A 194 7.60 -6.95 7.29
N PHE A 195 6.75 -6.02 6.83
CA PHE A 195 7.17 -4.64 6.56
C PHE A 195 7.55 -3.93 7.85
N VAL A 196 6.76 -4.06 8.92
CA VAL A 196 7.08 -3.50 10.24
C VAL A 196 8.40 -4.08 10.78
N GLY A 197 8.62 -5.39 10.64
CA GLY A 197 9.85 -6.05 11.08
C GLY A 197 11.08 -5.58 10.31
N LEU A 198 10.98 -5.44 8.99
CA LEU A 198 12.06 -4.93 8.15
C LEU A 198 12.36 -3.46 8.44
N SER A 199 11.33 -2.64 8.65
CA SER A 199 11.47 -1.24 9.09
C SER A 199 12.21 -1.15 10.42
N ALA A 200 11.83 -1.97 11.41
CA ALA A 200 12.50 -2.02 12.71
C ALA A 200 13.97 -2.47 12.57
N ALA A 201 14.25 -3.51 11.80
CA ALA A 201 15.60 -4.00 11.53
C ALA A 201 16.48 -2.92 10.84
N ARG A 202 15.90 -2.16 9.90
CA ARG A 202 16.58 -1.03 9.25
C ARG A 202 16.90 0.09 10.25
N MET A 203 15.97 0.44 11.12
CA MET A 203 16.17 1.44 12.18
C MET A 203 17.24 1.01 13.19
N LEU A 204 17.33 -0.29 13.49
CA LEU A 204 18.38 -0.87 14.34
C LEU A 204 19.74 -0.99 13.64
N GLY A 205 19.83 -0.68 12.34
CA GLY A 205 21.07 -0.64 11.58
C GLY A 205 21.53 -1.96 10.97
N TRP A 206 20.69 -2.99 10.90
CA TRP A 206 21.05 -4.31 10.33
C TRP A 206 21.35 -4.30 8.82
N ASP A 207 21.02 -3.23 8.11
CA ASP A 207 21.30 -3.06 6.68
C ASP A 207 22.65 -2.34 6.41
N ARG A 208 23.39 -1.94 7.47
CA ARG A 208 24.67 -1.21 7.27
C ARG A 208 25.76 -2.07 6.64
N ASP A 209 25.74 -3.39 6.82
CA ASP A 209 26.75 -4.30 6.27
C ASP A 209 26.63 -4.46 4.74
N THR A 210 25.46 -4.21 4.17
CA THR A 210 25.20 -4.23 2.72
C THR A 210 25.59 -2.92 2.03
N ALA A 211 25.40 -1.78 2.69
CA ALA A 211 25.77 -0.46 2.14
C ALA A 211 27.29 -0.31 1.90
N VAL A 212 28.13 -0.90 2.77
CA VAL A 212 29.61 -0.90 2.62
C VAL A 212 30.07 -1.70 1.40
N ASN A 213 29.30 -2.71 0.96
CA ASN A 213 29.65 -3.51 -0.21
C ASN A 213 29.22 -2.88 -1.54
N ILE A 214 28.21 -2.01 -1.55
CA ILE A 214 27.75 -1.33 -2.77
C ILE A 214 28.63 -0.11 -3.10
N SER A 215 29.24 0.55 -2.11
CA SER A 215 30.19 1.64 -2.36
C SER A 215 31.55 1.19 -2.91
N ASN A 216 31.79 -0.13 -2.98
CA ASN A 216 33.04 -0.74 -3.46
C ASN A 216 32.86 -1.46 -4.82
N GLN A 217 31.74 -1.27 -5.51
CA GLN A 217 31.49 -1.76 -6.88
C GLN A 217 31.08 -0.61 -7.79
#